data_AF-A0A8T2IKC4-F1
#
_entry.id   AF-A0A8T2IKC4-F1
#
_cell.length_a   1.000
_cell.length_b   1.000
_cell.length_c   1.000
_cell.angle_alpha   90.00
_cell.angle_beta   90.00
_cell.angle_gamma   90.00
#
_symmetry.space_group_name_H-M   'P 1'
#
loop_
_entity.id
_entity.type
_entity.pdbx_description
1 polymer ?
#
loop_
_entity_poly.entity_id
_entity_poly.type
_entity_poly.pdbx_seq_one_letter_code
_entity_poly.pdbx_strand_id
1 'polypeptide(L)'
;MNEWVGQLMCVFFACVLLHGGVFVVKKGYQEVDTSVQSSVITKLKGVAFTNTSELGGEALGVVDYVIPPQGENVFFIVTNVIVTPNRDREWRLLGGEAVIAGNGVKTGRCLKTGLVNTNRHCEYFAWGPVEKKKKPKKPLLGKAKTSPSYIKNSIRFPKFDFSK
;
A
#
# COMPACT_ATOMS: atom_id res chain seq x y z
N MET A 1 40.57 62.57 9.86
CA MET A 1 39.65 61.90 10.80
C MET A 1 38.27 61.61 10.19
N ASN A 2 37.78 62.44 9.26
CA ASN A 2 36.40 62.36 8.75
C ASN A 2 36.20 61.32 7.62
N GLU A 3 37.24 61.02 6.86
CA GLU A 3 37.20 60.07 5.72
C GLU A 3 36.98 58.62 6.19
N TRP A 4 37.71 58.17 7.20
CA TRP A 4 37.55 56.87 7.84
C TRP A 4 36.17 56.69 8.48
N VAL A 5 35.62 57.77 9.06
CA VAL A 5 34.28 57.77 9.65
C VAL A 5 33.22 57.57 8.57
N GLY A 6 33.33 58.26 7.43
CA GLY A 6 32.43 58.07 6.29
C GLY A 6 32.47 56.65 5.73
N GLN A 7 33.67 56.08 5.59
CA GLN A 7 33.85 54.73 5.06
C GLN A 7 33.30 53.64 6.00
N LEU A 8 33.47 53.81 7.32
CA LEU A 8 32.84 52.96 8.33
C LEU A 8 31.31 53.02 8.27
N MET A 9 30.73 54.20 8.09
CA MET A 9 29.27 54.36 7.98
C MET A 9 28.72 53.69 6.73
N CYS A 10 29.38 53.81 5.57
CA CYS A 10 28.96 53.14 4.34
C CYS A 10 28.98 51.60 4.47
N VAL A 11 30.02 51.03 5.09
CA VAL A 11 30.11 49.59 5.34
C VAL A 11 28.98 49.14 6.27
N PHE A 12 28.70 49.90 7.34
CA PHE A 12 27.59 49.60 8.24
C PHE A 12 26.24 49.56 7.51
N PHE A 13 25.92 50.57 6.70
CA PHE A 13 24.67 50.58 5.93
C PHE A 13 24.60 49.43 4.91
N ALA A 14 25.70 49.11 4.24
CA ALA A 14 25.76 47.96 3.34
C ALA A 14 25.49 46.64 4.09
N CYS A 15 26.08 46.46 5.28
CA CYS A 15 25.81 45.30 6.13
C CYS A 15 24.34 45.23 6.54
N VAL A 16 23.71 46.34 6.94
CA VAL A 16 22.28 46.38 7.29
C VAL A 16 21.41 45.99 6.10
N LEU A 17 21.71 46.47 4.89
CA LEU A 17 21.00 46.10 3.68
C LEU A 17 21.13 44.60 3.36
N LEU A 18 22.31 44.01 3.55
CA LEU A 18 22.52 42.57 3.37
C LEU A 18 21.71 41.74 4.39
N HIS A 19 21.71 42.14 5.67
CA HIS A 19 20.92 41.47 6.70
C HIS A 19 19.40 41.61 6.44
N GLY A 20 18.94 42.78 6.02
CA GLY A 20 17.56 43.02 5.59
C GLY A 20 17.17 42.15 4.40
N GLY A 21 18.05 42.00 3.41
CA GLY A 21 17.86 41.09 2.28
C GLY A 21 17.66 39.64 2.71
N VAL A 22 18.48 39.16 3.65
CA VAL A 22 18.33 37.80 4.22
C VAL A 22 16.99 37.65 4.95
N PHE A 23 16.59 38.65 5.75
CA PHE A 23 15.33 38.64 6.48
C PHE A 23 14.11 38.54 5.55
N VAL A 24 14.12 39.25 4.41
CA VAL A 24 13.06 39.17 3.40
C VAL A 24 13.06 37.81 2.70
N VAL A 25 14.22 37.32 2.26
CA VAL A 25 14.35 36.03 1.54
C VAL A 25 13.95 34.85 2.43
N LYS A 26 14.38 34.85 3.70
CA LYS A 26 14.02 33.81 4.67
C LYS A 26 12.64 33.98 5.28
N LYS A 27 11.88 34.99 4.85
CA LYS A 27 10.56 35.34 5.39
C LYS A 27 10.57 35.46 6.92
N GLY A 28 11.60 36.09 7.49
CA GLY A 28 11.73 36.28 8.93
C GLY A 28 10.62 37.14 9.56
N TYR A 29 9.86 37.86 8.73
CA TYR A 29 8.65 38.59 9.13
C TYR A 29 7.41 37.69 9.24
N GLN A 30 7.47 36.44 8.76
CA GLN A 30 6.37 35.49 8.84
C GLN A 30 6.59 34.52 10.00
N GLU A 31 5.54 34.29 10.77
CA GLU A 31 5.52 33.23 11.75
C GLU A 31 5.19 31.89 11.07
N VAL A 32 5.83 30.80 11.50
CA VAL A 32 5.63 29.45 10.96
C VAL A 32 4.94 28.56 11.99
N ASP A 33 4.00 27.74 11.52
CA ASP A 33 3.39 26.67 12.33
C ASP A 33 4.16 25.37 12.10
N THR A 34 4.68 24.79 13.18
CA THR A 34 5.39 23.50 13.18
C THR A 34 4.46 22.31 13.40
N SER A 35 3.20 22.55 13.80
CA SER A 35 2.21 21.55 14.19
C SER A 35 1.19 21.24 13.09
N VAL A 36 1.64 21.24 11.83
CA VAL A 36 0.77 21.00 10.67
C VAL A 36 0.15 19.61 10.73
N GLN A 37 -1.17 19.54 10.64
CA GLN A 37 -1.93 18.30 10.58
C GLN A 37 -2.33 18.02 9.13
N SER A 38 -2.14 16.79 8.66
CA SER A 38 -2.57 16.37 7.32
C SER A 38 -3.38 15.08 7.37
N SER A 39 -4.40 15.00 6.52
CA SER A 39 -5.24 13.82 6.34
C SER A 39 -5.44 13.56 4.87
N VAL A 40 -5.09 12.36 4.40
CA VAL A 40 -5.26 11.94 3.02
C VAL A 40 -6.38 10.90 2.94
N ILE A 41 -7.33 11.11 2.05
CA ILE A 41 -8.41 10.17 1.77
C ILE A 41 -8.35 9.80 0.30
N THR A 42 -8.13 8.53 0.03
CA THR A 42 -8.12 7.96 -1.32
C THR A 42 -9.42 7.22 -1.59
N LYS A 43 -10.11 7.55 -2.68
CA LYS A 43 -11.29 6.84 -3.15
C LYS A 43 -11.09 6.42 -4.60
N LEU A 44 -11.22 5.14 -4.87
CA LEU A 44 -11.17 4.60 -6.23
C LEU A 44 -12.59 4.45 -6.76
N LYS A 45 -12.77 4.65 -8.06
CA LYS A 45 -14.02 4.38 -8.78
C LYS A 45 -13.70 3.50 -9.97
N GLY A 46 -14.31 2.33 -10.07
CA GLY A 46 -14.09 1.44 -11.21
C GLY A 46 -14.63 0.05 -10.96
N VAL A 47 -14.94 -0.64 -12.05
CA VAL A 47 -15.35 -2.05 -12.04
C VAL A 47 -14.35 -2.82 -12.89
N ALA A 48 -13.80 -3.88 -12.33
CA ALA A 48 -12.94 -4.80 -13.06
C ALA A 48 -13.76 -6.03 -13.44
N PHE A 49 -13.52 -6.57 -14.63
CA PHE A 49 -14.19 -7.78 -15.10
C PHE A 49 -13.17 -8.89 -15.21
N THR A 50 -13.45 -10.03 -14.60
CA THR A 50 -12.66 -11.25 -14.76
C THR A 50 -13.43 -12.20 -15.66
N ASN A 51 -12.80 -12.65 -16.76
CA ASN A 51 -13.37 -13.68 -17.61
C ASN A 51 -12.38 -14.86 -17.60
N THR A 52 -12.62 -15.83 -16.72
CA THR A 52 -11.78 -17.03 -16.62
C THR A 52 -12.63 -18.28 -16.51
N SER A 53 -12.09 -19.40 -17.00
CA SER A 53 -12.74 -20.71 -16.92
C SER A 53 -12.88 -21.25 -15.50
N GLU A 54 -12.15 -20.70 -14.53
CA GLU A 54 -12.16 -21.17 -13.12
C GLU A 54 -13.05 -20.32 -12.20
N LEU A 55 -13.14 -19.00 -12.43
CA LEU A 55 -13.98 -18.08 -11.64
C LEU A 55 -15.30 -17.71 -12.34
N GLY A 56 -15.42 -17.97 -13.64
CA GLY A 56 -16.54 -17.47 -14.44
C GLY A 56 -16.35 -16.00 -14.84
N GLY A 57 -17.38 -15.45 -15.50
CA GLY A 57 -17.46 -14.03 -15.84
C GLY A 57 -18.02 -13.23 -14.68
N GLU A 58 -17.17 -12.67 -13.83
CA GLU A 58 -17.59 -11.88 -12.66
C GLU A 58 -17.13 -10.42 -12.77
N ALA A 59 -17.97 -9.52 -12.26
CA ALA A 59 -17.69 -8.10 -12.12
C ALA A 59 -17.29 -7.80 -10.68
N LEU A 60 -16.03 -7.43 -10.47
CA LEU A 60 -15.49 -7.04 -9.17
C LEU A 60 -15.54 -5.52 -9.01
N GLY A 61 -16.07 -5.07 -7.88
CA GLY A 61 -16.10 -3.67 -7.49
C GLY A 61 -14.79 -3.25 -6.84
N VAL A 62 -14.65 -1.94 -6.61
CA VAL A 62 -13.48 -1.34 -5.95
C VAL A 62 -13.15 -2.01 -4.62
N VAL A 63 -14.16 -2.38 -3.84
CA VAL A 63 -14.00 -2.99 -2.51
C VAL A 63 -13.37 -4.38 -2.55
N ASP A 64 -13.41 -5.05 -3.71
CA ASP A 64 -12.93 -6.43 -3.85
C ASP A 64 -11.44 -6.48 -4.23
N TYR A 65 -10.93 -5.43 -4.89
CA TYR A 65 -9.55 -5.36 -5.35
C TYR A 65 -8.73 -4.24 -4.72
N VAL A 66 -9.30 -3.42 -3.83
CA VAL A 66 -8.57 -2.35 -3.11
C VAL A 66 -8.48 -2.65 -1.63
N ILE A 67 -7.26 -2.68 -1.10
CA ILE A 67 -6.97 -3.00 0.30
C ILE A 67 -6.07 -1.90 0.90
N PRO A 68 -6.39 -1.31 2.06
CA PRO A 68 -7.71 -1.31 2.70
C PRO A 68 -8.73 -0.52 1.85
N PRO A 69 -10.04 -0.79 1.99
CA PRO A 69 -11.05 -0.19 1.11
C PRO A 69 -11.15 1.34 1.26
N GLN A 70 -10.94 1.90 2.46
CA GLN A 70 -10.94 3.34 2.74
C GLN A 70 -10.15 3.66 4.02
N GLY A 71 -9.55 4.85 4.11
CA GLY A 71 -9.15 5.45 5.40
C GLY A 71 -7.66 5.48 5.74
N GLU A 72 -6.79 5.00 4.86
CA GLU A 72 -5.33 5.06 5.06
C GLU A 72 -4.63 5.90 4.00
N ASN A 73 -3.45 6.41 4.36
CA ASN A 73 -2.58 7.17 3.45
C ASN A 73 -1.99 6.30 2.31
N VAL A 74 -2.14 4.98 2.41
CA VAL A 74 -1.63 3.97 1.46
C VAL A 74 -2.75 3.02 1.10
N PHE A 75 -2.83 2.65 -0.19
CA PHE A 75 -3.78 1.67 -0.69
C PHE A 75 -3.09 0.74 -1.69
N PHE A 76 -3.56 -0.50 -1.76
CA PHE A 76 -3.06 -1.53 -2.67
C PHE A 76 -4.14 -1.88 -3.68
N ILE A 77 -3.77 -1.95 -4.97
CA ILE A 77 -4.65 -2.41 -6.05
C ILE A 77 -4.23 -3.82 -6.45
N VAL A 78 -5.13 -4.78 -6.25
CA VAL A 78 -4.96 -6.16 -6.67
C VAL A 78 -5.15 -6.25 -8.19
N THR A 79 -4.09 -6.68 -8.88
CA THR A 79 -4.11 -6.85 -10.36
C THR A 79 -4.28 -8.31 -10.78
N ASN A 80 -4.07 -9.24 -9.85
CA ASN A 80 -4.12 -10.66 -10.11
C ASN A 80 -4.63 -11.42 -8.88
N VAL A 81 -5.48 -12.41 -9.09
CA VAL A 81 -6.13 -13.20 -8.03
C VAL A 81 -6.03 -14.68 -8.39
N ILE A 82 -5.76 -15.51 -7.38
CA ILE A 82 -5.88 -16.96 -7.47
C ILE A 82 -7.00 -17.35 -6.51
N VAL A 83 -8.12 -17.83 -7.04
CA VAL A 83 -9.27 -18.26 -6.24
C VAL A 83 -9.25 -19.78 -6.14
N THR A 84 -9.29 -20.27 -4.92
CA THR A 84 -9.44 -21.70 -4.64
C THR A 84 -10.81 -21.92 -4.02
N PRO A 85 -11.78 -22.52 -4.73
CA PRO A 85 -13.14 -22.68 -4.22
C PRO A 85 -13.16 -23.59 -3.00
N ASN A 86 -13.84 -23.14 -1.95
CA ASN A 86 -13.98 -23.91 -0.71
C ASN A 86 -14.87 -25.14 -0.94
N ARG A 87 -14.39 -26.30 -0.51
CA ARG A 87 -15.19 -27.53 -0.35
C ARG A 87 -15.04 -27.88 1.13
N ASP A 88 -16.11 -27.71 1.90
CA ASP A 88 -16.11 -27.89 3.35
C ASP A 88 -15.40 -29.19 3.76
N ARG A 89 -14.37 -29.06 4.60
CA ARG A 89 -13.90 -30.16 5.44
C ARG A 89 -13.53 -29.64 6.83
N GLU A 90 -14.32 -30.12 7.78
CA GLU A 90 -14.14 -30.02 9.23
C GLU A 90 -12.84 -30.70 9.67
N TRP A 91 -12.17 -30.14 10.68
CA TRP A 91 -10.87 -30.60 11.19
C TRP A 91 -10.98 -31.13 12.63
N ARG A 92 -10.23 -32.18 12.97
CA ARG A 92 -9.92 -32.61 14.35
C ARG A 92 -8.40 -32.66 14.51
N LEU A 93 -7.84 -31.90 15.45
CA LEU A 93 -6.40 -31.83 15.73
C LEU A 93 -5.98 -32.91 16.74
N LEU A 94 -5.09 -33.82 16.34
CA LEU A 94 -4.27 -34.62 17.25
C LEU A 94 -2.84 -34.60 16.69
N GLY A 95 -1.99 -33.71 17.23
CA GLY A 95 -0.52 -33.69 17.11
C GLY A 95 0.11 -33.85 15.72
N GLY A 96 0.85 -32.84 15.24
CA GLY A 96 1.71 -32.98 14.05
C GLY A 96 2.69 -31.81 13.85
N GLU A 97 3.69 -32.01 12.98
CA GLU A 97 4.72 -31.01 12.65
C GLU A 97 4.28 -30.06 11.51
N ALA A 98 4.43 -28.76 11.72
CA ALA A 98 4.15 -27.74 10.70
C ALA A 98 5.15 -27.80 9.54
N VAL A 99 4.65 -27.61 8.30
CA VAL A 99 5.50 -27.56 7.11
C VAL A 99 5.97 -26.11 6.88
N ILE A 100 7.28 -25.85 6.99
CA ILE A 100 7.90 -24.50 6.89
C ILE A 100 7.62 -23.78 5.54
N ALA A 101 7.18 -24.50 4.50
CA ALA A 101 6.81 -23.94 3.20
C ALA A 101 5.44 -24.46 2.67
N GLY A 102 4.55 -24.87 3.57
CA GLY A 102 3.25 -25.43 3.22
C GLY A 102 2.12 -24.82 4.03
N ASN A 103 0.89 -25.02 3.58
CA ASN A 103 -0.29 -24.45 4.21
C ASN A 103 -0.85 -25.35 5.34
N GLY A 104 -0.01 -26.22 5.92
CA GLY A 104 -0.49 -27.31 6.76
C GLY A 104 0.54 -28.05 7.62
N VAL A 105 0.05 -29.05 8.33
CA VAL A 105 0.75 -29.88 9.33
C VAL A 105 0.83 -31.32 8.81
N LYS A 106 2.00 -31.96 8.86
CA LYS A 106 2.18 -33.33 8.38
C LYS A 106 1.44 -34.33 9.26
N THR A 107 0.76 -35.30 8.66
CA THR A 107 0.07 -36.39 9.38
C THR A 107 0.97 -37.62 9.61
N GLY A 108 2.13 -37.65 8.94
CA GLY A 108 3.06 -38.80 8.96
C GLY A 108 2.71 -39.92 7.98
N ARG A 109 1.57 -39.85 7.27
CA ARG A 109 1.17 -40.83 6.26
C ARG A 109 1.58 -40.37 4.87
N CYS A 110 2.24 -41.23 4.09
CA CYS A 110 2.55 -40.92 2.69
C CYS A 110 1.84 -41.88 1.74
N LEU A 111 0.98 -41.30 0.89
CA LEU A 111 0.20 -41.98 -0.12
C LEU A 111 1.01 -42.11 -1.41
N LYS A 112 0.81 -43.22 -2.12
CA LYS A 112 1.34 -43.41 -3.48
C LYS A 112 0.26 -42.98 -4.46
N THR A 113 0.55 -42.00 -5.33
CA THR A 113 -0.39 -41.52 -6.35
C THR A 113 0.01 -42.06 -7.72
N GLY A 114 -0.90 -42.80 -8.37
CA GLY A 114 -0.77 -43.31 -9.75
C GLY A 114 -0.72 -44.83 -9.85
N LEU A 115 -1.14 -45.38 -11.00
CA LEU A 115 -0.99 -46.82 -11.33
C LEU A 115 0.48 -47.25 -11.47
N VAL A 116 1.40 -46.28 -11.53
CA VAL A 116 2.85 -46.48 -11.63
C VAL A 116 3.49 -45.75 -10.45
N ASN A 117 4.37 -46.44 -9.71
CA ASN A 117 5.01 -46.00 -8.45
C ASN A 117 5.98 -44.80 -8.61
N THR A 118 5.63 -43.74 -9.33
CA THR A 118 6.57 -42.63 -9.60
C THR A 118 6.43 -41.46 -8.63
N ASN A 119 5.25 -41.19 -8.06
CA ASN A 119 5.06 -40.03 -7.18
C ASN A 119 4.48 -40.42 -5.80
N ARG A 120 5.32 -40.33 -4.76
CA ARG A 120 4.92 -40.46 -3.35
C ARG A 120 4.57 -39.07 -2.82
N HIS A 121 3.33 -38.87 -2.38
CA HIS A 121 2.89 -37.61 -1.75
C HIS A 121 2.58 -37.86 -0.28
N CYS A 122 3.09 -36.99 0.59
CA CYS A 122 2.77 -37.07 2.01
C CYS A 122 1.49 -36.29 2.32
N GLU A 123 0.64 -36.89 3.13
CA GLU A 123 -0.61 -36.32 3.61
C GLU A 123 -0.31 -35.21 4.64
N TYR A 124 -1.09 -34.14 4.55
CA TYR A 124 -0.99 -32.98 5.41
C TYR A 124 -2.40 -32.49 5.76
N PHE A 125 -2.56 -31.98 6.96
CA PHE A 125 -3.73 -31.22 7.39
C PHE A 125 -3.53 -29.75 7.00
N ALA A 126 -4.36 -29.22 6.12
CA ALA A 126 -4.33 -27.83 5.68
C ALA A 126 -5.75 -27.29 5.47
N TRP A 127 -5.87 -25.97 5.37
CA TRP A 127 -7.08 -25.35 4.79
C TRP A 127 -7.28 -25.89 3.37
N GLY A 128 -8.45 -26.47 3.11
CA GLY A 128 -8.73 -27.18 1.86
C GLY A 128 -9.23 -26.26 0.75
N PRO A 129 -9.26 -26.75 -0.51
CA PRO A 129 -8.17 -27.46 -1.19
C PRO A 129 -6.89 -26.59 -1.27
N VAL A 130 -5.73 -27.21 -1.50
CA VAL A 130 -4.47 -26.44 -1.62
C VAL A 130 -4.48 -25.58 -2.87
N GLU A 131 -4.07 -24.34 -2.70
CA GLU A 131 -3.97 -23.35 -3.75
C GLU A 131 -3.13 -23.88 -4.92
N LYS A 132 -3.65 -23.74 -6.13
CA LYS A 132 -2.95 -24.14 -7.34
C LYS A 132 -1.73 -23.25 -7.55
N LYS A 133 -0.54 -23.87 -7.70
CA LYS A 133 0.72 -23.14 -7.98
C LYS A 133 0.76 -22.46 -9.37
N LYS A 134 -0.22 -22.72 -10.24
CA LYS A 134 -0.24 -22.21 -11.61
C LYS A 134 -0.68 -20.75 -11.63
N LYS A 135 0.28 -19.85 -11.72
CA LYS A 135 0.02 -18.42 -11.90
C LYS A 135 -0.60 -18.17 -13.28
N PRO A 136 -1.64 -17.32 -13.40
CA PRO A 136 -2.16 -16.94 -14.70
C PRO A 136 -1.12 -16.16 -15.49
N LYS A 137 -1.04 -16.40 -16.81
CA LYS A 137 -0.06 -15.75 -17.70
C LYS A 137 -0.34 -14.25 -17.91
N LYS A 138 -1.58 -13.81 -17.67
CA LYS A 138 -2.01 -12.41 -17.79
C LYS A 138 -2.73 -12.00 -16.51
N PRO A 139 -2.59 -10.74 -16.06
CA PRO A 139 -3.28 -10.24 -14.88
C PRO A 139 -4.79 -10.26 -15.13
N LEU A 140 -5.53 -10.91 -14.24
CA LEU A 140 -6.98 -11.08 -14.36
C LEU A 140 -7.73 -9.75 -14.19
N LEU A 141 -7.17 -8.80 -13.44
CA LEU A 141 -7.75 -7.50 -13.15
C LEU A 141 -7.01 -6.38 -13.88
N GLY A 142 -6.69 -6.57 -15.16
CA GLY A 142 -6.02 -5.55 -15.97
C GLY A 142 -6.77 -4.20 -16.01
N LYS A 143 -8.11 -4.22 -15.95
CA LYS A 143 -8.96 -3.01 -15.90
C LYS A 143 -8.85 -2.22 -14.60
N ALA A 144 -8.39 -2.84 -13.50
CA ALA A 144 -8.15 -2.13 -12.25
C ALA A 144 -7.04 -1.06 -12.41
N LYS A 145 -6.06 -1.31 -13.29
CA LYS A 145 -4.96 -0.37 -13.58
C LYS A 145 -5.44 0.97 -14.17
N THR A 146 -6.54 0.94 -14.94
CA THR A 146 -7.09 2.11 -15.63
C THR A 146 -8.22 2.79 -14.86
N SER A 147 -8.53 2.33 -13.65
CA SER A 147 -9.62 2.89 -12.85
C SER A 147 -9.23 4.26 -12.29
N PRO A 148 -10.07 5.30 -12.44
CA PRO A 148 -9.77 6.61 -11.88
C PRO A 148 -9.69 6.54 -10.35
N SER A 149 -8.66 7.21 -9.81
CA SER A 149 -8.49 7.45 -8.38
C SER A 149 -8.76 8.91 -8.05
N TYR A 150 -9.38 9.14 -6.91
CA TYR A 150 -9.59 10.45 -6.32
C TYR A 150 -8.79 10.52 -5.02
N ILE A 151 -7.90 11.50 -4.93
CA ILE A 151 -7.06 11.74 -3.76
C ILE A 151 -7.47 13.09 -3.19
N LYS A 152 -8.06 13.09 -1.99
CA LYS A 152 -8.37 14.30 -1.23
C LYS A 152 -7.33 14.45 -0.13
N ASN A 153 -6.54 15.51 -0.21
CA ASN A 153 -5.65 15.93 0.86
C ASN A 153 -6.30 17.09 1.61
N SER A 154 -6.36 17.01 2.94
CA SER A 154 -6.75 18.13 3.78
C SER A 154 -5.64 18.46 4.76
N ILE A 155 -5.30 19.74 4.85
CA ILE A 155 -4.22 20.26 5.69
C ILE A 155 -4.82 21.27 6.66
N ARG A 156 -4.46 21.17 7.94
CA ARG A 156 -4.80 22.13 8.98
C ARG A 156 -3.53 22.71 9.59
N PHE A 157 -3.54 24.03 9.80
CA PHE A 157 -2.52 24.79 10.51
C PHE A 157 -3.16 25.28 11.83
N PRO A 158 -3.04 24.51 12.92
CA PRO A 158 -3.72 24.82 14.18
C PRO A 158 -3.37 26.20 14.74
N LYS A 159 -2.12 26.65 14.55
CA LYS A 159 -1.65 27.94 15.05
C LYS A 159 -2.38 29.14 14.43
N PHE A 160 -2.83 29.01 13.19
CA PHE A 160 -3.51 30.07 12.45
C PHE A 160 -5.02 29.79 12.27
N ASP A 161 -5.53 28.73 12.91
CA ASP A 161 -6.87 28.15 12.71
C ASP A 161 -7.30 28.10 11.23
N PHE A 162 -6.37 27.68 10.37
CA PHE A 162 -6.56 27.64 8.93
C PHE A 162 -6.62 26.20 8.42
N SER A 163 -7.55 25.89 7.53
CA SER A 163 -7.70 24.56 6.90
C SER A 163 -7.96 24.64 5.40
N LYS A 164 -7.42 23.69 4.64
CA LYS A 164 -7.61 23.57 3.18
C LYS A 164 -7.70 22.11 2.74
#